data_AF-A0A0N8KKV8-F1
#
_entry.id   AF-A0A0N8KKV8-F1
#
_cell.length_a   1.000
_cell.length_b   1.000
_cell.length_c   1.000
_cell.angle_alpha   90.00
_cell.angle_beta   90.00
_cell.angle_gamma   90.00
#
_symmetry.space_group_name_H-M   'P 1'
#
loop_
_entity.id
_entity.type
_entity.pdbx_description
1 polymer ?
#
loop_
_entity_poly.entity_id
_entity_poly.type
_entity_poly.pdbx_seq_one_letter_code
_entity_poly.pdbx_strand_id
1 'polypeptide(L)'
;MDAIILADMGLLDYAANKYPETPRHLSVQGSATSHEALSFYKDNFDIRRAVLPRVLSIDQVRSVAKQSPVELEVLAFGSLCIMAEGRCYLSSYLTDESPNTRGACSPAKAVRWQETPQGLESRQRSPAYIADVARTWRQALDRLDATPGMFSVESQWNNTLAGLSEGGLTTIGAYHRKWK
;
A
#
# COMPACT_ATOMS: atom_id res chain seq x y z
N MET A 1 0.10 -2.37 24.31
CA MET A 1 0.32 -2.11 22.87
C MET A 1 1.47 -3.01 22.45
N ASP A 2 1.28 -3.79 21.38
CA ASP A 2 2.20 -4.88 21.01
C ASP A 2 3.26 -4.46 19.97
N ALA A 3 2.98 -3.42 19.18
CA ALA A 3 3.90 -2.83 18.22
C ALA A 3 3.45 -1.41 17.83
N ILE A 4 4.35 -0.64 17.24
CA ILE A 4 4.06 0.64 16.58
C ILE A 4 4.44 0.57 15.10
N ILE A 5 3.62 1.19 14.24
CA ILE A 5 3.88 1.26 12.79
C ILE A 5 4.22 2.72 12.43
N LEU A 6 5.40 2.93 11.86
CA LEU A 6 5.96 4.27 11.59
C LEU A 6 6.54 4.34 10.17
N ALA A 7 6.68 5.55 9.63
CA ALA A 7 7.33 5.80 8.33
C ALA A 7 8.40 6.89 8.39
N ASP A 8 8.21 7.88 9.25
CA ASP A 8 9.14 8.98 9.43
C ASP A 8 10.42 8.52 10.13
N MET A 9 11.59 8.82 9.56
CA MET A 9 12.88 8.42 10.12
C MET A 9 13.17 9.08 11.47
N GLY A 10 12.70 10.30 11.70
CA GLY A 10 12.87 10.98 13.00
C GLY A 10 12.01 10.33 14.09
N LEU A 11 10.77 9.92 13.76
CA LEU A 11 9.94 9.15 14.69
C LEU A 11 10.48 7.74 14.92
N LEU A 12 11.02 7.10 13.89
CA LEU A 12 11.68 5.80 14.02
C LEU A 12 12.90 5.89 14.93
N ASP A 13 13.76 6.87 14.73
CA ASP A 13 14.93 7.15 15.59
C ASP A 13 14.51 7.44 17.03
N TYR A 14 13.54 8.34 17.22
CA TYR A 14 13.00 8.66 18.55
C TYR A 14 12.46 7.42 19.26
N ALA A 15 11.71 6.58 18.55
CA ALA A 15 11.14 5.37 19.12
C ALA A 15 12.19 4.30 19.41
N ALA A 16 13.20 4.16 18.53
CA ALA A 16 14.31 3.23 18.75
C ALA A 16 15.11 3.61 20.01
N ASN A 17 15.35 4.90 20.23
CA ASN A 17 16.11 5.38 21.38
C ASN A 17 15.29 5.39 22.68
N LYS A 18 14.03 5.85 22.64
CA LYS A 18 13.23 6.07 23.84
C LYS A 18 12.44 4.83 24.28
N TYR A 19 12.05 3.99 23.33
CA TYR A 19 11.22 2.81 23.57
C TYR A 19 11.83 1.57 22.89
N PRO A 20 13.09 1.20 23.23
CA PRO A 20 13.82 0.15 22.51
C PRO A 20 13.08 -1.19 22.50
N GLU A 21 12.42 -1.53 23.61
CA GLU A 21 11.62 -2.76 23.78
C GLU A 21 10.35 -2.80 22.94
N THR A 22 9.84 -1.66 22.47
CA THR A 22 8.59 -1.62 21.69
C THR A 22 8.88 -2.02 20.24
N PRO A 23 8.28 -3.09 19.72
CA PRO A 23 8.49 -3.49 18.33
C PRO A 23 8.06 -2.40 17.34
N ARG A 24 8.93 -2.10 16.38
CA ARG A 24 8.72 -1.09 15.33
C ARG A 24 8.48 -1.79 14.01
N HIS A 25 7.39 -1.47 13.34
CA HIS A 25 7.11 -1.90 11.98
C HIS A 25 7.18 -0.70 11.03
N LEU A 26 7.71 -0.92 9.83
CA LEU A 26 7.76 0.09 8.79
C LEU A 26 6.45 0.11 8.00
N SER A 27 5.78 1.26 7.98
CA SER A 27 4.61 1.53 7.15
C SER A 27 4.99 1.57 5.67
N VAL A 28 4.02 1.28 4.80
CA VAL A 28 4.14 1.45 3.33
C VAL A 28 4.61 2.86 2.94
N GLN A 29 4.33 3.86 3.79
CA GLN A 29 4.79 5.24 3.60
C GLN A 29 6.32 5.40 3.72
N GLY A 30 7.05 4.41 4.26
CA GLY A 30 8.51 4.38 4.29
C GLY A 30 9.16 4.04 2.94
N SER A 31 8.37 3.65 1.93
CA SER A 31 8.80 3.39 0.54
C SER A 31 9.95 2.37 0.38
N ALA A 32 10.09 1.43 1.33
CA ALA A 32 11.10 0.37 1.22
C ALA A 32 10.71 -0.63 0.13
N THR A 33 11.38 -0.56 -1.01
CA THR A 33 11.11 -1.36 -2.21
C THR A 33 12.22 -2.33 -2.57
N SER A 34 13.29 -2.35 -1.77
CA SER A 34 14.47 -3.20 -1.99
C SER A 34 14.99 -3.72 -0.66
N HIS A 35 15.78 -4.80 -0.71
CA HIS A 35 16.38 -5.39 0.48
C HIS A 35 17.36 -4.44 1.17
N GLU A 36 18.11 -3.62 0.41
CA GLU A 36 19.04 -2.62 0.95
C GLU A 36 18.30 -1.56 1.76
N ALA A 37 17.14 -1.11 1.28
CA ALA A 37 16.30 -0.18 2.03
C ALA A 37 15.80 -0.82 3.34
N LEU A 38 15.39 -2.09 3.29
CA LEU A 38 14.96 -2.82 4.48
C LEU A 38 16.09 -3.00 5.49
N SER A 39 17.30 -3.35 5.02
CA SER A 39 18.50 -3.43 5.86
C SER A 39 18.83 -2.09 6.48
N PHE A 40 18.77 -0.99 5.72
CA PHE A 40 18.96 0.34 6.26
C PHE A 40 17.99 0.62 7.43
N TYR A 41 16.70 0.38 7.25
CA TYR A 41 15.73 0.60 8.33
C TYR A 41 15.95 -0.36 9.52
N LYS A 42 16.36 -1.61 9.25
CA LYS A 42 16.65 -2.60 10.29
C LYS A 42 17.85 -2.16 11.12
N ASP A 43 18.95 -1.80 10.47
CA ASP A 43 20.22 -1.51 11.13
C ASP A 43 20.17 -0.20 11.92
N ASN A 44 19.41 0.79 11.42
CA ASN A 44 19.33 2.12 12.06
C ASN A 44 18.20 2.24 13.08
N PHE A 45 17.10 1.51 12.92
CA PHE A 45 15.90 1.70 13.77
C PHE A 45 15.33 0.40 14.35
N ASP A 46 16.00 -0.73 14.14
CA ASP A 46 15.58 -2.06 14.61
C ASP A 46 14.11 -2.36 14.28
N ILE A 47 13.70 -2.10 13.04
CA ILE A 47 12.37 -2.53 12.58
C ILE A 47 12.29 -4.07 12.59
N ARG A 48 11.10 -4.61 12.86
CA ARG A 48 10.85 -6.07 12.87
C ARG A 48 10.02 -6.56 11.70
N ARG A 49 9.26 -5.66 11.09
CA ARG A 49 8.40 -5.94 9.95
C ARG A 49 8.33 -4.72 9.04
N ALA A 50 8.13 -4.93 7.74
CA ALA A 50 7.85 -3.87 6.79
C ALA A 50 6.62 -4.19 5.93
N VAL A 51 5.75 -3.20 5.77
CA VAL A 51 4.63 -3.24 4.82
C VAL A 51 5.14 -2.75 3.47
N LEU A 52 5.18 -3.64 2.48
CA LEU A 52 5.72 -3.32 1.16
C LEU A 52 4.76 -2.44 0.33
N PRO A 53 5.29 -1.52 -0.49
CA PRO A 53 4.52 -0.80 -1.50
C PRO A 53 3.88 -1.72 -2.54
N ARG A 54 2.62 -1.43 -2.88
CA ARG A 54 1.82 -2.10 -3.92
C ARG A 54 2.25 -1.73 -5.35
N VAL A 55 3.15 -0.76 -5.50
CA VAL A 55 3.81 -0.49 -6.79
C VAL A 55 4.75 -1.63 -7.21
N LEU A 56 5.11 -2.53 -6.30
CA LEU A 56 5.92 -3.72 -6.59
C LEU A 56 5.08 -4.82 -7.24
N SER A 57 5.68 -5.50 -8.22
CA SER A 57 5.15 -6.75 -8.76
C SER A 57 5.31 -7.92 -7.82
N ILE A 58 4.54 -8.99 -8.04
CA ILE A 58 4.72 -10.24 -7.30
C ILE A 58 6.14 -10.79 -7.47
N ASP A 59 6.75 -10.67 -8.65
CA ASP A 59 8.14 -11.10 -8.86
C ASP A 59 9.13 -10.20 -8.12
N GLN A 60 8.88 -8.89 -8.05
CA GLN A 60 9.68 -7.95 -7.27
C GLN A 60 9.53 -8.22 -5.76
N VAL A 61 8.31 -8.42 -5.28
CA VAL A 61 8.02 -8.84 -3.90
C VAL A 61 8.76 -10.13 -3.59
N ARG A 62 8.71 -11.14 -4.47
CA ARG A 62 9.46 -12.39 -4.31
C ARG A 62 10.97 -12.16 -4.22
N SER A 63 11.51 -11.26 -5.05
CA SER A 63 12.93 -10.90 -5.03
C SER A 63 13.34 -10.27 -3.70
N VAL A 64 12.56 -9.29 -3.22
CA VAL A 64 12.78 -8.63 -1.93
C VAL A 64 12.63 -9.61 -0.77
N ALA A 65 11.61 -10.45 -0.79
CA ALA A 65 11.33 -11.43 0.27
C ALA A 65 12.44 -12.46 0.46
N LYS A 66 13.13 -12.86 -0.61
CA LYS A 66 14.28 -13.79 -0.52
C LYS A 66 15.44 -13.25 0.29
N GLN A 67 15.58 -11.93 0.38
CA GLN A 67 16.74 -11.26 0.97
C GLN A 67 16.36 -10.34 2.13
N SER A 68 15.09 -10.35 2.53
CA SER A 68 14.59 -9.43 3.55
C SER A 68 15.17 -9.76 4.92
N PRO A 69 15.73 -8.78 5.65
CA PRO A 69 16.21 -8.98 7.03
C PRO A 69 15.07 -8.95 8.06
N VAL A 70 13.84 -8.70 7.62
CA VAL A 70 12.65 -8.52 8.47
C VAL A 70 11.44 -9.24 7.89
N GLU A 71 10.41 -9.44 8.70
CA GLU A 71 9.13 -9.93 8.22
C GLU A 71 8.52 -8.95 7.21
N LEU A 72 7.81 -9.49 6.23
CA LEU A 72 7.16 -8.69 5.20
C LEU A 72 5.66 -8.85 5.26
N GLU A 73 4.97 -7.73 5.04
CA GLU A 73 3.53 -7.67 4.91
C GLU A 73 3.18 -6.99 3.58
N VAL A 74 2.15 -7.49 2.91
CA VAL A 74 1.70 -6.95 1.62
C VAL A 74 0.21 -6.70 1.70
N LEU A 75 -0.21 -5.51 1.28
CA LEU A 75 -1.62 -5.15 1.22
C LEU A 75 -2.24 -5.73 -0.06
N ALA A 76 -3.08 -6.74 0.10
CA ALA A 76 -3.84 -7.32 -1.02
C ALA A 76 -4.91 -6.36 -1.59
N PHE A 77 -5.34 -5.37 -0.80
CA PHE A 77 -6.46 -4.49 -1.11
C PHE A 77 -6.21 -3.04 -0.68
N GLY A 78 -6.74 -2.08 -1.44
CA GLY A 78 -6.73 -0.66 -1.10
C GLY A 78 -6.76 0.23 -2.34
N SER A 79 -7.09 1.52 -2.19
CA SER A 79 -7.01 2.51 -3.28
C SER A 79 -5.57 2.69 -3.73
N LEU A 80 -5.25 2.50 -5.03
CA LEU A 80 -3.93 2.87 -5.56
C LEU A 80 -3.66 4.34 -5.24
N CYS A 81 -2.56 4.61 -4.55
CA CYS A 81 -2.15 5.98 -4.29
C CYS A 81 -1.76 6.61 -5.63
N ILE A 82 -2.44 7.69 -6.04
CA ILE A 82 -2.08 8.44 -7.26
C ILE A 82 -0.66 9.04 -7.13
N MET A 83 -0.20 9.26 -5.90
CA MET A 83 1.15 9.70 -5.60
C MET A 83 2.05 8.48 -5.35
N ALA A 84 3.28 8.48 -5.89
CA ALA A 84 4.24 7.40 -5.69
C ALA A 84 4.31 6.98 -4.20
N GLU A 85 3.93 5.72 -3.92
CA GLU A 85 3.79 5.20 -2.55
C GLU A 85 5.07 5.47 -1.73
N GLY A 86 4.88 6.14 -0.60
CA GLY A 86 5.98 6.52 0.30
C GLY A 86 6.80 7.75 -0.11
N ARG A 87 6.35 8.56 -1.08
CA ARG A 87 6.90 9.91 -1.37
C ARG A 87 5.99 11.04 -0.92
N CYS A 88 5.22 10.77 0.11
CA CYS A 88 4.13 11.63 0.50
C CYS A 88 4.57 12.92 1.19
N TYR A 89 5.69 12.85 1.91
CA TYR A 89 6.37 14.04 2.43
C TYR A 89 6.90 14.93 1.31
N LEU A 90 7.51 14.34 0.28
CA LEU A 90 7.97 15.10 -0.89
C LEU A 90 6.80 15.76 -1.62
N SER A 91 5.68 15.04 -1.79
CA SER A 91 4.47 15.64 -2.33
C SER A 91 3.96 16.78 -1.46
N SER A 92 3.89 16.59 -0.13
CA SER A 92 3.42 17.62 0.81
C SER A 92 4.31 18.86 0.75
N TYR A 93 5.63 18.68 0.67
CA TYR A 93 6.59 19.78 0.53
C TYR A 93 6.42 20.54 -0.78
N LEU A 94 6.20 19.84 -1.89
CA LEU A 94 6.06 20.44 -3.21
C LEU A 94 4.70 21.12 -3.42
N THR A 95 3.62 20.59 -2.82
CA THR A 95 2.25 21.05 -3.07
C THR A 95 1.68 21.90 -1.94
N ASP A 96 2.39 22.02 -0.82
CA ASP A 96 1.91 22.62 0.45
C ASP A 96 0.60 22.01 0.97
N GLU A 97 0.27 20.82 0.48
CA GLU A 97 -0.97 20.11 0.78
C GLU A 97 -0.65 18.66 1.06
N SER A 98 -0.98 18.18 2.26
CA SER A 98 -0.68 16.80 2.67
C SER A 98 -1.63 15.81 1.99
N PRO A 99 -1.12 14.86 1.19
CA PRO A 99 -1.95 13.86 0.53
C PRO A 99 -1.96 12.52 1.29
N ASN A 100 -1.47 12.44 2.54
CA ASN A 100 -1.67 11.27 3.45
C ASN A 100 -0.92 11.35 4.80
N THR A 101 -0.19 12.41 5.15
CA THR A 101 0.39 12.60 6.49
C THR A 101 -0.61 13.18 7.51
N ARG A 102 -1.83 13.52 7.07
CA ARG A 102 -2.93 14.02 7.94
C ARG A 102 -4.29 13.34 7.70
N GLY A 103 -4.30 12.07 7.27
CA GLY A 103 -5.54 11.28 7.21
C GLY A 103 -6.40 11.40 5.95
N ALA A 104 -5.89 11.99 4.87
CA ALA A 104 -6.56 11.98 3.56
C ALA A 104 -5.57 11.56 2.48
N CYS A 105 -5.87 10.54 1.67
CA CYS A 105 -5.02 10.01 0.58
C CYS A 105 -4.97 10.91 -0.69
N SER A 106 -5.33 12.17 -0.56
CA SER A 106 -5.38 13.18 -1.61
C SER A 106 -5.28 14.56 -0.95
N PRO A 107 -4.77 15.60 -1.64
CA PRO A 107 -4.86 16.94 -1.11
C PRO A 107 -6.30 17.23 -0.66
N ALA A 108 -6.49 17.76 0.55
CA ALA A 108 -7.80 17.87 1.17
C ALA A 108 -8.85 18.57 0.27
N LYS A 109 -8.41 19.49 -0.60
CA LYS A 109 -9.25 20.17 -1.61
C LYS A 109 -9.83 19.26 -2.70
N ALA A 110 -9.20 18.11 -2.96
CA ALA A 110 -9.62 17.13 -3.96
C ALA A 110 -10.53 16.05 -3.36
N VAL A 111 -10.70 16.02 -2.03
CA VAL A 111 -11.64 15.13 -1.35
C VAL A 111 -12.98 15.87 -1.18
N ARG A 112 -14.05 15.31 -1.75
CA ARG A 112 -15.41 15.82 -1.48
C ARG A 112 -15.97 15.15 -0.22
N TRP A 113 -16.37 15.97 0.74
CA TRP A 113 -17.09 15.52 1.92
C TRP A 113 -18.59 15.71 1.68
N GLN A 114 -19.37 14.67 1.97
CA GLN A 114 -20.82 14.67 1.81
C GLN A 114 -21.45 14.27 3.15
N GLU A 115 -22.32 15.10 3.69
CA GLU A 115 -23.17 14.70 4.81
C GLU A 115 -24.25 13.74 4.30
N THR A 116 -24.33 12.57 4.94
CA THR A 116 -25.40 11.60 4.75
C THR A 116 -26.15 11.42 6.07
N PRO A 117 -27.37 10.83 6.06
CA PRO A 117 -28.09 10.50 7.29
C PRO A 117 -27.32 9.57 8.24
N GLN A 118 -26.27 8.91 7.75
CA GLN A 118 -25.41 8.00 8.50
C GLN A 118 -24.12 8.67 9.03
N GLY A 119 -23.83 9.92 8.64
CA GLY A 119 -22.68 10.69 9.09
C GLY A 119 -21.95 11.42 7.96
N LEU A 120 -20.78 11.98 8.28
CA LEU A 120 -19.93 12.66 7.31
C LEU A 120 -19.13 11.62 6.51
N GLU A 121 -19.39 11.51 5.21
CA GLU A 121 -18.69 10.58 4.31
C GLU A 121 -17.65 11.32 3.45
N SER A 122 -16.43 10.79 3.35
CA SER A 122 -15.47 11.22 2.33
C SER A 122 -15.66 10.41 1.06
N ARG A 123 -15.98 11.08 -0.04
CA ARG A 123 -16.04 10.46 -1.37
C ARG A 123 -14.61 10.35 -1.91
N GLN A 124 -13.96 9.22 -1.64
CA GLN A 124 -12.86 8.73 -2.48
C GLN A 124 -13.25 7.43 -3.20
N ARG A 125 -13.99 6.51 -2.54
CA ARG A 125 -14.65 5.30 -3.11
C ARG A 125 -15.83 4.87 -2.23
N SER A 126 -16.90 4.28 -2.80
CA SER A 126 -18.10 3.86 -2.05
C SER A 126 -17.92 2.53 -1.29
N PRO A 127 -18.73 2.23 -0.25
CA PRO A 127 -18.74 0.91 0.39
C PRO A 127 -18.98 -0.25 -0.59
N ALA A 128 -19.81 -0.04 -1.62
CA ALA A 128 -20.04 -1.00 -2.69
C ALA A 128 -18.76 -1.28 -3.50
N TYR A 129 -18.00 -0.24 -3.85
CA TYR A 129 -16.70 -0.39 -4.49
C TYR A 129 -15.76 -1.28 -3.67
N ILE A 130 -15.67 -1.04 -2.35
CA ILE A 130 -14.79 -1.82 -1.46
C ILE A 130 -15.25 -3.29 -1.42
N ALA A 131 -16.56 -3.53 -1.29
CA ALA A 131 -17.12 -4.86 -1.24
C ALA A 131 -16.88 -5.66 -2.54
N ASP A 132 -16.99 -5.02 -3.70
CA ASP A 132 -16.80 -5.68 -4.99
C ASP A 132 -15.33 -6.04 -5.24
N VAL A 133 -14.39 -5.14 -4.90
CA VAL A 133 -12.96 -5.45 -4.96
C VAL A 133 -12.64 -6.60 -4.00
N ALA A 134 -13.02 -6.49 -2.72
CA ALA A 134 -12.73 -7.48 -1.68
C ALA A 134 -13.22 -8.88 -2.07
N ARG A 135 -14.45 -8.96 -2.57
CA ARG A 135 -15.07 -10.22 -3.01
C ARG A 135 -14.34 -10.84 -4.19
N THR A 136 -14.00 -10.04 -5.20
CA THR A 136 -13.38 -10.52 -6.45
C THR A 136 -12.04 -11.18 -6.18
N TRP A 137 -11.19 -10.55 -5.39
CA TRP A 137 -9.91 -11.12 -5.00
C TRP A 137 -10.03 -12.27 -4.01
N ARG A 138 -11.02 -12.26 -3.10
CA ARG A 138 -11.24 -13.42 -2.22
C ARG A 138 -11.52 -14.68 -3.06
N GLN A 139 -12.35 -14.56 -4.08
CA GLN A 139 -12.58 -15.64 -5.05
C GLN A 139 -11.30 -16.07 -5.78
N ALA A 140 -10.46 -15.10 -6.19
CA ALA A 140 -9.19 -15.41 -6.84
C ALA A 140 -8.22 -16.16 -5.90
N LEU A 141 -8.12 -15.74 -4.64
CA LEU A 141 -7.30 -16.41 -3.63
C LEU A 141 -7.82 -17.82 -3.32
N ASP A 142 -9.14 -17.97 -3.15
CA ASP A 142 -9.76 -19.29 -2.94
C ASP A 142 -9.53 -20.22 -4.12
N ARG A 143 -9.54 -19.69 -5.35
CA ARG A 143 -9.21 -20.46 -6.55
C ARG A 143 -7.74 -20.87 -6.59
N LEU A 144 -6.84 -19.97 -6.23
CA LEU A 144 -5.41 -20.25 -6.18
C LEU A 144 -5.11 -21.35 -5.16
N ASP A 145 -5.74 -21.28 -3.98
CA ASP A 145 -5.57 -22.27 -2.91
C ASP A 145 -6.12 -23.65 -3.32
N ALA A 146 -7.31 -23.68 -3.95
CA ALA A 146 -7.91 -24.91 -4.44
C ALA A 146 -7.14 -25.56 -5.61
N THR A 147 -6.51 -24.75 -6.47
CA THR A 147 -5.85 -25.23 -7.70
C THR A 147 -4.54 -24.49 -8.03
N PRO A 148 -3.47 -24.66 -7.22
CA PRO A 148 -2.26 -23.84 -7.32
C PRO A 148 -1.53 -23.90 -8.67
N GLY A 149 -1.63 -25.04 -9.39
CA GLY A 149 -0.97 -25.25 -10.69
C GLY A 149 -1.81 -24.92 -11.92
N MET A 150 -3.09 -24.57 -11.74
CA MET A 150 -4.04 -24.28 -12.82
C MET A 150 -4.71 -22.91 -12.67
N PHE A 151 -4.13 -22.03 -11.85
CA PHE A 151 -4.69 -20.72 -11.63
C PHE A 151 -4.75 -19.92 -12.95
N SER A 152 -5.95 -19.50 -13.31
CA SER A 152 -6.21 -18.59 -14.43
C SER A 152 -7.12 -17.47 -13.98
N VAL A 153 -6.85 -16.26 -14.42
CA VAL A 153 -7.71 -15.09 -14.12
C VAL A 153 -9.04 -15.25 -14.85
N GLU A 154 -10.14 -15.28 -14.11
CA GLU A 154 -11.48 -15.35 -14.71
C GLU A 154 -11.89 -14.01 -15.33
N SER A 155 -12.56 -14.06 -16.48
CA SER A 155 -13.02 -12.87 -17.21
C SER A 155 -13.95 -11.99 -16.37
N GLN A 156 -14.77 -12.60 -15.52
CA GLN A 156 -15.65 -11.87 -14.59
C GLN A 156 -14.89 -11.01 -13.60
N TRP A 157 -13.74 -11.47 -13.09
CA TRP A 157 -12.91 -10.70 -12.15
C TRP A 157 -12.32 -9.47 -12.83
N ASN A 158 -11.80 -9.66 -14.05
CA ASN A 158 -11.31 -8.55 -14.86
C ASN A 158 -12.40 -7.54 -15.17
N ASN A 159 -13.60 -7.99 -15.55
CA ASN A 159 -14.72 -7.10 -15.86
C ASN A 159 -15.16 -6.27 -14.65
N THR A 160 -15.30 -6.91 -13.48
CA THR A 160 -15.65 -6.23 -12.23
C THR A 160 -14.58 -5.21 -11.85
N LEU A 161 -13.30 -5.60 -11.83
CA LEU A 161 -12.21 -4.69 -11.43
C LEU A 161 -11.99 -3.56 -12.46
N ALA A 162 -12.16 -3.83 -13.76
CA ALA A 162 -12.06 -2.82 -14.81
C ALA A 162 -13.17 -1.76 -14.68
N GLY A 163 -14.41 -2.17 -14.40
CA GLY A 163 -15.53 -1.26 -14.18
C GLY A 163 -15.37 -0.36 -12.95
N LEU A 164 -14.52 -0.76 -12.00
CA LEU A 164 -14.23 -0.02 -10.78
C LEU A 164 -13.05 0.96 -10.95
N SER A 165 -12.26 0.88 -12.03
CA SER A 165 -11.17 1.82 -12.29
C SER A 165 -11.71 3.17 -12.81
N GLU A 166 -11.56 4.25 -12.03
CA GLU A 166 -12.01 5.58 -12.50
C GLU A 166 -11.17 6.03 -13.70
N GLY A 167 -11.83 6.51 -14.76
CA GLY A 167 -11.19 7.11 -15.93
C GLY A 167 -10.84 6.14 -17.07
N GLY A 168 -11.22 4.86 -17.00
CA GLY A 168 -11.07 3.90 -18.11
C GLY A 168 -9.62 3.61 -18.54
N LEU A 169 -8.65 4.22 -17.87
CA LEU A 169 -7.22 3.96 -18.00
C LEU A 169 -6.81 3.14 -16.78
N THR A 170 -6.79 1.82 -16.93
CA THR A 170 -5.93 1.00 -16.09
C THR A 170 -4.53 1.57 -16.26
N THR A 171 -3.94 2.14 -15.20
CA THR A 171 -2.52 2.45 -15.25
C THR A 171 -1.86 1.11 -15.51
N ILE A 172 -1.32 0.91 -16.71
CA ILE A 172 -0.87 -0.41 -17.18
C ILE A 172 0.39 -0.89 -16.42
N GLY A 173 0.69 -0.23 -15.30
CA GLY A 173 1.86 -0.35 -14.45
C GLY A 173 3.16 -0.24 -15.24
N ALA A 174 4.26 -0.46 -14.54
CA ALA A 174 5.56 -0.67 -15.17
C ALA A 174 5.61 -1.92 -16.07
N TYR A 175 4.51 -2.69 -16.18
CA TYR A 175 4.40 -3.98 -16.86
C TYR A 175 4.30 -3.91 -18.38
N HIS A 176 3.93 -2.76 -18.94
CA HIS A 176 3.79 -2.61 -20.40
C HIS A 176 4.97 -1.93 -21.10
N ARG A 177 6.01 -1.50 -20.36
CA ARG A 177 7.25 -1.02 -20.98
C ARG A 177 8.22 -2.18 -21.18
N LYS A 178 8.59 -2.46 -22.44
CA LYS A 178 9.85 -3.13 -22.75
C LYS A 178 10.97 -2.17 -22.39
N TRP A 179 11.62 -2.39 -21.26
CA TRP A 179 12.84 -1.69 -20.89
C TRP A 179 13.94 -2.09 -21.88
N LYS A 180 14.56 -1.09 -22.52
CA LYS A 180 15.80 -1.26 -23.31
C LYS A 180 16.99 -1.20 -22.38
#